data_AF-A0A9Q8ZCS5-F1
#
_entry.id   AF-A0A9Q8ZCS5-F1
#
_cell.length_a   1.000
_cell.length_b   1.000
_cell.length_c   1.000
_cell.angle_alpha   90.00
_cell.angle_beta   90.00
_cell.angle_gamma   90.00
#
_symmetry.space_group_name_H-M   'P 1'
#
loop_
_entity.id
_entity.type
_entity.pdbx_description
1 polymer ?
#
loop_
_entity_poly.entity_id
_entity_poly.type
_entity_poly.pdbx_seq_one_letter_code
_entity_poly.pdbx_strand_id
1 'polypeptide(L)'
;MPPRRDTANLYQTILDRKQRLQAEQDAMAAQSTIQEPTASRVREDLLHARLPPGEKSRYLPQSSSSQDSGLIAACKALRKAIRKVFRLCRSRVIGRPALEIIQRRETGAETNEKPLYVSHQARTIKLYSGHVIKILCYIWRTSNNPDSALYKLRDEPSLLLDKIRTSTVASTENSVVSEDLERLCAQFWTSLLHRPLSDDEYQSPLLSGVAVLALRDDHLGGGWHSAANFSPILSALITTSKMLFLYDT
;
A
#
# COMPACT_ATOMS: atom_id res chain seq x y z
N MET A 1 -76.24 44.57 12.20
CA MET A 1 -75.03 43.74 12.42
C MET A 1 -74.90 42.76 11.26
N PRO A 2 -73.84 42.81 10.44
CA PRO A 2 -73.58 41.81 9.42
C PRO A 2 -72.81 40.60 9.99
N PRO A 3 -72.94 39.40 9.40
CA PRO A 3 -72.56 38.13 10.02
C PRO A 3 -71.07 37.80 9.87
N ARG A 4 -70.51 37.12 10.90
CA ARG A 4 -69.17 36.52 10.91
C ARG A 4 -69.09 35.45 9.80
N ARG A 5 -68.25 35.68 8.79
CA ARG A 5 -67.87 34.66 7.79
C ARG A 5 -66.77 33.76 8.36
N ASP A 6 -67.17 32.53 8.66
CA ASP A 6 -66.46 31.26 8.83
C ASP A 6 -64.93 31.25 8.70
N THR A 7 -64.25 31.63 9.78
CA THR A 7 -62.81 31.38 9.98
C THR A 7 -62.46 29.89 10.09
N ALA A 8 -63.45 29.04 10.43
CA ALA A 8 -63.27 27.60 10.57
C ALA A 8 -62.88 26.91 9.24
N ASN A 9 -63.40 27.40 8.11
CA ASN A 9 -63.16 26.79 6.80
C ASN A 9 -61.74 27.11 6.27
N LEU A 10 -61.22 28.29 6.61
CA LEU A 10 -59.87 28.70 6.23
C LEU A 10 -58.79 27.92 6.99
N TYR A 11 -58.99 27.69 8.30
CA TYR A 11 -58.07 26.89 9.10
C TYR A 11 -57.97 25.45 8.61
N GLN A 12 -59.10 24.84 8.25
CA GLN A 12 -59.09 23.46 7.76
C GLN A 12 -58.40 23.34 6.40
N THR A 13 -58.61 24.32 5.53
CA THR A 13 -57.92 24.39 4.23
C THR A 13 -56.40 24.53 4.38
N ILE A 14 -55.94 25.30 5.38
CA ILE A 14 -54.50 25.47 5.66
C ILE A 14 -53.90 24.18 6.23
N LEU A 15 -54.64 23.49 7.10
CA LEU A 15 -54.19 22.22 7.71
C LEU A 15 -54.03 21.13 6.65
N ASP A 16 -55.01 20.98 5.76
CA ASP A 16 -54.98 20.00 4.67
C ASP A 16 -53.83 20.27 3.69
N ARG A 17 -53.55 21.55 3.41
CA ARG A 17 -52.42 21.94 2.55
C ARG A 17 -51.08 21.61 3.21
N LYS A 18 -50.96 21.79 4.53
CA LYS A 18 -49.75 21.44 5.28
C LYS A 18 -49.53 19.92 5.29
N GLN A 19 -50.58 19.13 5.43
CA GLN A 19 -50.50 17.67 5.38
C GLN A 19 -50.10 17.15 4.00
N ARG A 20 -50.59 17.76 2.92
CA ARG A 20 -50.17 17.41 1.55
C ARG A 20 -48.70 17.72 1.29
N LEU A 21 -48.23 18.88 1.73
CA LEU A 21 -46.81 19.26 1.60
C LEU A 21 -45.89 18.34 2.42
N GLN A 22 -46.33 17.89 3.60
CA GLN A 22 -45.60 16.92 4.40
C GLN A 22 -45.55 15.56 3.70
N ALA A 23 -46.66 15.08 3.15
CA ALA A 23 -46.71 13.83 2.39
C ALA A 23 -45.87 13.88 1.10
N GLU A 24 -45.80 15.02 0.42
CA GLU A 24 -44.90 15.22 -0.72
C GLU A 24 -43.42 15.22 -0.30
N GLN A 25 -43.07 15.83 0.84
CA GLN A 25 -41.72 15.78 1.39
C GLN A 25 -41.30 14.36 1.80
N ASP A 26 -42.22 13.61 2.42
CA ASP A 26 -41.98 12.22 2.81
C ASP A 26 -41.89 11.31 1.57
N ALA A 27 -42.65 11.58 0.51
CA ALA A 27 -42.54 10.89 -0.78
C ALA A 27 -41.23 11.20 -1.52
N MET A 28 -40.74 12.45 -1.46
CA MET A 28 -39.42 12.82 -1.98
C MET A 28 -38.29 12.18 -1.16
N ALA A 29 -38.43 12.06 0.16
CA ALA A 29 -37.46 11.38 1.02
C ALA A 29 -37.42 9.86 0.74
N ALA A 30 -38.56 9.23 0.50
CA ALA A 30 -38.65 7.82 0.10
C ALA A 30 -38.01 7.55 -1.27
N GLN A 31 -38.13 8.48 -2.23
CA GLN A 31 -37.45 8.38 -3.54
C GLN A 31 -35.94 8.61 -3.47
N SER A 32 -35.44 9.30 -2.43
CA SER A 32 -33.99 9.43 -2.17
C SER A 32 -33.36 8.20 -1.50
N THR A 33 -34.17 7.23 -1.07
CA THR A 33 -33.70 5.92 -0.56
C THR A 33 -33.59 4.90 -1.70
N ILE A 34 -33.00 5.31 -2.82
CA ILE A 34 -32.31 4.35 -3.69
C ILE A 34 -30.93 4.24 -3.10
N GLN A 35 -30.65 3.12 -2.42
CA GLN A 35 -29.32 2.79 -1.90
C GLN A 35 -28.30 3.00 -3.02
N GLU A 36 -27.52 4.08 -2.93
CA GLU A 36 -26.31 4.23 -3.72
C GLU A 36 -25.47 2.97 -3.46
N PRO A 37 -25.13 2.19 -4.51
CA PRO A 37 -24.30 1.03 -4.34
C PRO A 37 -22.98 1.52 -3.76
N THR A 38 -22.63 1.03 -2.57
CA THR A 38 -21.37 1.36 -1.92
C THR A 38 -20.23 1.12 -2.92
N ALA A 39 -19.25 2.04 -2.96
CA ALA A 39 -18.15 2.00 -3.94
C ALA A 39 -17.41 0.64 -4.01
N SER A 40 -17.53 -0.17 -2.95
CA SER A 40 -17.05 -1.56 -2.89
C SER A 40 -17.85 -2.51 -3.80
N ARG A 41 -19.18 -2.42 -3.82
CA ARG A 41 -20.06 -3.26 -4.68
C ARG A 41 -19.90 -2.93 -6.15
N VAL A 42 -19.85 -1.62 -6.48
CA VAL A 42 -19.62 -1.16 -7.86
C VAL A 42 -18.26 -1.67 -8.39
N ARG A 43 -17.23 -1.67 -7.53
CA ARG A 43 -15.91 -2.19 -7.87
C ARG A 43 -15.92 -3.69 -8.12
N GLU A 44 -16.58 -4.48 -7.28
CA GLU A 44 -16.69 -5.93 -7.46
C GLU A 44 -17.45 -6.26 -8.76
N ASP A 45 -18.59 -5.62 -8.99
CA ASP A 45 -19.41 -5.85 -10.19
C ASP A 45 -18.67 -5.48 -11.49
N LEU A 46 -17.88 -4.39 -11.49
CA LEU A 46 -17.04 -4.00 -12.63
C LEU A 46 -15.87 -4.96 -12.90
N LEU A 47 -15.28 -5.53 -11.84
CA LEU A 47 -14.24 -6.55 -11.98
C LEU A 47 -14.83 -7.86 -12.52
N HIS A 48 -16.07 -8.19 -12.13
CA HIS A 48 -16.77 -9.39 -12.59
C HIS A 48 -17.25 -9.30 -14.04
N ALA A 49 -17.56 -8.11 -14.55
CA ALA A 49 -18.04 -7.90 -15.92
C ALA A 49 -16.97 -8.08 -17.01
N ARG A 50 -15.67 -8.07 -16.67
CA ARG A 50 -14.56 -8.13 -17.64
C ARG A 50 -13.83 -9.47 -17.71
N LEU A 51 -14.16 -10.43 -16.85
CA LEU A 51 -13.51 -11.75 -16.86
C LEU A 51 -14.25 -12.70 -17.81
N PRO A 52 -13.55 -13.47 -18.66
CA PRO A 52 -14.18 -14.45 -19.53
C PRO A 52 -14.94 -15.51 -18.70
N PRO A 53 -16.06 -16.07 -19.23
CA PRO A 53 -16.86 -17.05 -18.49
C PRO A 53 -16.04 -18.31 -18.20
N GLY A 54 -15.61 -18.48 -16.95
CA GLY A 54 -14.80 -19.63 -16.52
C GLY A 54 -13.58 -19.26 -15.66
N GLU A 55 -13.17 -17.99 -15.63
CA GLU A 55 -11.96 -17.56 -14.91
C GLU A 55 -12.22 -17.03 -13.48
N LYS A 56 -13.44 -17.26 -12.98
CA LYS A 56 -13.95 -16.76 -11.69
C LYS A 56 -13.11 -17.16 -10.47
N SER A 57 -12.31 -18.22 -10.56
CA SER A 57 -11.62 -18.82 -9.41
C SER A 57 -10.15 -18.40 -9.24
N ARG A 58 -9.51 -17.73 -10.23
CA ARG A 58 -8.05 -17.50 -10.19
C ARG A 58 -7.63 -16.19 -9.50
N TYR A 59 -8.55 -15.23 -9.36
CA TYR A 59 -8.24 -13.87 -8.87
C TYR A 59 -9.14 -13.36 -7.73
N LEU A 60 -10.07 -14.17 -7.23
CA LEU A 60 -10.72 -13.85 -5.96
C LEU A 60 -9.67 -13.97 -4.84
N PRO A 61 -9.45 -12.92 -4.02
CA PRO A 61 -8.64 -13.06 -2.82
C PRO A 61 -9.30 -14.13 -1.96
N GLN A 62 -8.72 -15.33 -1.91
CA GLN A 62 -9.09 -16.31 -0.90
C GLN A 62 -8.85 -15.62 0.45
N SER A 63 -9.92 -15.41 1.21
CA SER A 63 -9.87 -14.82 2.54
C SER A 63 -9.18 -15.77 3.51
N SER A 64 -7.86 -15.91 3.39
CA SER A 64 -6.99 -16.62 4.32
C SER A 64 -6.65 -15.66 5.46
N SER A 65 -7.62 -15.44 6.37
CA SER A 65 -7.49 -14.56 7.54
C SER A 65 -6.18 -14.78 8.33
N SER A 66 -5.65 -16.01 8.31
CA SER A 66 -4.36 -16.40 8.92
C SER A 66 -3.11 -16.02 8.10
N GLN A 67 -3.13 -16.11 6.76
CA GLN A 67 -1.98 -15.64 5.97
C GLN A 67 -1.89 -14.11 5.94
N ASP A 68 -3.04 -13.44 5.97
CA ASP A 68 -3.10 -11.99 6.04
C ASP A 68 -2.65 -11.46 7.41
N SER A 69 -2.85 -12.20 8.51
CA SER A 69 -2.35 -11.79 9.84
C SER A 69 -0.82 -11.78 9.89
N GLY A 70 -0.16 -12.82 9.34
CA GLY A 70 1.30 -12.88 9.21
C GLY A 70 1.84 -11.75 8.33
N LEU A 71 1.19 -11.50 7.19
CA LEU A 71 1.55 -10.37 6.33
C LEU A 71 1.38 -9.02 7.04
N ILE A 72 0.31 -8.82 7.81
CA ILE A 72 0.09 -7.59 8.59
C ILE A 72 1.22 -7.39 9.61
N ALA A 73 1.64 -8.46 10.29
CA ALA A 73 2.75 -8.42 11.24
C ALA A 73 4.08 -8.07 10.54
N ALA A 74 4.41 -8.72 9.43
CA ALA A 74 5.59 -8.41 8.63
C ALA A 74 5.56 -6.97 8.11
N CYS A 75 4.40 -6.49 7.65
CA CYS A 75 4.23 -5.09 7.22
C CYS A 75 4.40 -4.09 8.37
N LYS A 76 3.94 -4.42 9.58
CA LYS A 76 4.18 -3.57 10.77
C LYS A 76 5.67 -3.56 11.12
N ALA A 77 6.33 -4.71 11.06
CA ALA A 77 7.75 -4.85 11.32
C ALA A 77 8.61 -4.04 10.37
N LEU A 78 8.43 -4.23 9.06
CA LEU A 78 9.20 -3.50 8.06
C LEU A 78 8.97 -1.98 8.16
N ARG A 79 7.74 -1.51 8.45
CA ARG A 79 7.50 -0.08 8.71
C ARG A 79 8.24 0.41 9.95
N LYS A 80 8.30 -0.38 11.03
CA LYS A 80 8.99 -0.01 12.27
C LYS A 80 10.51 0.03 12.05
N ALA A 81 11.06 -0.97 11.34
CA ALA A 81 12.45 -1.00 10.89
C ALA A 81 12.78 0.28 10.10
N ILE A 82 12.04 0.59 9.03
CA ILE A 82 12.26 1.81 8.22
C ILE A 82 12.23 3.07 9.09
N ARG A 83 11.23 3.24 9.97
CA ARG A 83 11.19 4.41 10.87
C ARG A 83 12.37 4.46 11.84
N LYS A 84 12.83 3.31 12.35
CA LYS A 84 14.02 3.21 13.22
C LYS A 84 15.25 3.67 12.44
N VAL A 85 15.45 3.16 11.23
CA VAL A 85 16.55 3.54 10.35
C VAL A 85 16.54 5.03 10.03
N PHE A 86 15.42 5.61 9.59
CA PHE A 86 15.35 7.05 9.29
C PHE A 86 15.62 7.94 10.53
N ARG A 87 15.42 7.43 11.75
CA ARG A 87 15.82 8.13 12.99
C ARG A 87 17.33 7.98 13.26
N LEU A 88 17.89 6.80 12.99
CA LEU A 88 19.29 6.48 13.24
C LEU A 88 20.23 7.07 12.19
N CYS A 89 19.84 7.14 10.92
CA CYS A 89 20.70 7.66 9.85
C CYS A 89 20.91 9.19 9.88
N ARG A 90 20.73 9.86 11.02
CA ARG A 90 21.06 11.28 11.16
C ARG A 90 22.59 11.42 11.21
N SER A 91 23.12 12.51 10.64
CA SER A 91 24.55 12.83 10.64
C SER A 91 25.20 12.92 12.03
N ARG A 92 24.39 13.05 13.09
CA ARG A 92 24.82 13.05 14.49
C ARG A 92 25.07 11.64 15.05
N VAL A 93 24.53 10.62 14.40
CA VAL A 93 24.57 9.22 14.84
C VAL A 93 25.41 8.39 13.88
N ILE A 94 25.16 8.51 12.57
CA ILE A 94 26.01 7.94 11.53
C ILE A 94 26.99 9.03 11.08
N GLY A 95 28.28 8.75 11.18
CA GLY A 95 29.34 9.67 10.78
C GLY A 95 29.18 10.11 9.32
N ARG A 96 29.52 11.37 9.03
CA ARG A 96 29.48 11.94 7.67
C ARG A 96 30.14 11.07 6.60
N PRO A 97 31.31 10.43 6.85
CA PRO A 97 31.96 9.59 5.84
C PRO A 97 31.08 8.45 5.34
N ALA A 98 30.31 7.79 6.22
CA ALA A 98 29.43 6.70 5.82
C ALA A 98 28.23 7.20 4.98
N LEU A 99 27.69 8.38 5.32
CA LEU A 99 26.60 9.00 4.55
C LEU A 99 27.05 9.52 3.18
N GLU A 100 28.33 9.90 3.05
CA GLU A 100 28.93 10.28 1.77
C GLU A 100 29.21 9.04 0.92
N ILE A 101 29.85 8.01 1.50
CA ILE A 101 30.15 6.75 0.80
C ILE A 101 28.90 6.15 0.16
N ILE A 102 27.79 6.06 0.88
CA ILE A 102 26.55 5.46 0.34
C ILE A 102 25.86 6.32 -0.73
N GLN A 103 26.19 7.62 -0.79
CA GLN A 103 25.63 8.54 -1.75
C GLN A 103 26.49 8.66 -3.02
N ARG A 104 27.77 8.25 -2.95
CA ARG A 104 28.68 8.23 -4.10
C ARG A 104 28.08 7.40 -5.23
N ARG A 105 28.16 7.95 -6.45
CA ARG A 105 27.81 7.24 -7.68
C ARG A 105 29.10 6.64 -8.24
N GLU A 106 29.07 5.35 -8.61
CA GLU A 106 30.24 4.67 -9.20
C GLU A 106 30.64 5.26 -10.56
N THR A 107 29.71 5.91 -11.26
CA THR A 107 29.97 6.59 -12.54
C THR A 107 29.61 8.08 -12.47
N GLY A 108 30.63 8.94 -12.40
CA GLY A 108 30.57 10.34 -12.83
C GLY A 108 30.43 11.42 -11.74
N ALA A 109 31.54 11.77 -11.09
CA ALA A 109 32.01 13.14 -10.81
C ALA A 109 33.22 13.08 -9.85
N GLU A 110 34.28 13.86 -10.10
CA GLU A 110 35.49 13.92 -9.26
C GLU A 110 35.22 14.34 -7.81
N THR A 111 34.09 15.04 -7.56
CA THR A 111 33.66 15.54 -6.26
C THR A 111 32.18 15.22 -6.00
N ASN A 112 31.84 13.95 -5.76
CA ASN A 112 30.47 13.55 -5.37
C ASN A 112 30.35 13.29 -3.86
N GLU A 113 30.95 14.16 -3.04
CA GLU A 113 30.93 14.09 -1.57
C GLU A 113 29.70 14.81 -1.00
N LYS A 114 28.51 14.54 -1.56
CA LYS A 114 27.28 15.05 -0.97
C LYS A 114 26.77 14.02 0.04
N PRO A 115 26.61 14.35 1.33
CA PRO A 115 26.03 13.42 2.28
C PRO A 115 24.58 13.12 1.87
N LEU A 116 24.16 11.86 2.04
CA LEU A 116 22.77 11.47 1.91
C LEU A 116 21.89 12.44 2.71
N TYR A 117 20.87 13.02 2.08
CA TYR A 117 19.94 13.91 2.79
C TYR A 117 19.03 13.06 3.67
N VAL A 118 19.17 13.16 4.99
CA VAL A 118 18.49 12.24 5.93
C VAL A 118 17.35 12.89 6.70
N SER A 119 17.22 14.22 6.63
CA SER A 119 16.17 14.96 7.35
C SER A 119 14.84 14.92 6.59
N HIS A 120 14.16 13.78 6.66
CA HIS A 120 12.83 13.61 6.06
C HIS A 120 11.72 13.91 7.06
N GLN A 121 10.67 14.58 6.59
CA GLN A 121 9.45 14.78 7.37
C GLN A 121 8.73 13.45 7.59
N ALA A 122 7.98 13.33 8.69
CA ALA A 122 7.22 12.12 9.00
C ALA A 122 6.26 11.70 7.88
N ARG A 123 5.67 12.67 7.16
CA ARG A 123 4.82 12.43 5.98
C ARG A 123 5.59 11.74 4.85
N THR A 124 6.81 12.20 4.57
CA THR A 124 7.70 11.61 3.55
C THR A 124 8.08 10.18 3.93
N ILE A 125 8.47 9.95 5.18
CA ILE A 125 8.83 8.61 5.67
C ILE A 125 7.64 7.66 5.54
N LYS A 126 6.43 8.11 5.88
CA LYS A 126 5.18 7.33 5.71
C LYS A 126 4.95 6.94 4.25
N LEU A 127 5.13 7.88 3.32
CA LEU A 127 4.97 7.64 1.88
C LEU A 127 6.01 6.65 1.36
N TYR A 128 7.28 6.85 1.72
CA TYR A 128 8.40 6.00 1.30
C TYR A 128 8.23 4.57 1.82
N SER A 129 7.88 4.43 3.10
CA SER A 129 7.52 3.14 3.69
C SER A 129 6.36 2.48 2.95
N GLY A 130 5.39 3.26 2.46
CA GLY A 130 4.25 2.75 1.71
C GLY A 130 4.66 1.99 0.44
N HIS A 131 5.60 2.53 -0.34
CA HIS A 131 6.08 1.89 -1.57
C HIS A 131 6.83 0.59 -1.29
N VAL A 132 7.74 0.59 -0.31
CA VAL A 132 8.48 -0.60 0.12
C VAL A 132 7.53 -1.70 0.61
N ILE A 133 6.50 -1.32 1.37
CA ILE A 133 5.50 -2.27 1.88
C ILE A 133 4.65 -2.87 0.76
N LYS A 134 4.30 -2.10 -0.28
CA LYS A 134 3.59 -2.63 -1.43
C LYS A 134 4.40 -3.72 -2.14
N ILE A 135 5.72 -3.56 -2.25
CA ILE A 135 6.61 -4.59 -2.82
C ILE A 135 6.63 -5.84 -1.94
N LEU A 136 6.78 -5.69 -0.61
CA LEU A 136 6.69 -6.83 0.31
C LEU A 136 5.36 -7.58 0.16
N CYS A 137 4.24 -6.84 0.12
CA CYS A 137 2.90 -7.39 -0.07
C CYS A 137 2.74 -8.16 -1.39
N TYR A 138 3.35 -7.66 -2.47
CA TYR A 138 3.38 -8.33 -3.75
C TYR A 138 4.14 -9.66 -3.62
N ILE A 139 5.42 -9.59 -3.20
CA ILE A 139 6.30 -10.77 -3.11
C ILE A 139 5.70 -11.83 -2.18
N TRP A 140 5.14 -11.42 -1.04
CA TRP A 140 4.52 -12.33 -0.08
C TRP A 140 3.37 -13.14 -0.68
N ARG A 141 2.54 -12.51 -1.52
CA ARG A 141 1.37 -13.12 -2.14
C ARG A 141 1.76 -13.99 -3.34
N THR A 142 2.77 -13.59 -4.09
CA THR A 142 3.17 -14.29 -5.32
C THR A 142 4.20 -15.38 -5.11
N SER A 143 4.97 -15.36 -4.00
CA SER A 143 6.07 -16.32 -3.81
C SER A 143 5.64 -17.78 -3.71
N ASN A 144 4.40 -18.05 -3.29
CA ASN A 144 3.88 -19.41 -3.09
C ASN A 144 3.14 -19.93 -4.32
N ASN A 145 3.04 -19.13 -5.38
CA ASN A 145 2.32 -19.52 -6.58
C ASN A 145 3.28 -20.25 -7.52
N PRO A 146 3.17 -21.58 -7.68
CA PRO A 146 4.06 -22.36 -8.54
C PRO A 146 3.94 -22.00 -10.02
N ASP A 147 2.81 -21.41 -10.43
CA ASP A 147 2.57 -20.98 -11.83
C ASP A 147 3.08 -19.56 -12.11
N SER A 148 3.60 -18.85 -11.09
CA SER A 148 4.07 -17.48 -11.24
C SER A 148 5.44 -17.45 -11.93
N ALA A 149 5.44 -17.44 -13.26
CA ALA A 149 6.62 -17.16 -14.09
C ALA A 149 7.20 -15.73 -13.91
N LEU A 150 6.64 -14.93 -13.00
CA LEU A 150 6.94 -13.50 -12.84
C LEU A 150 8.30 -13.20 -12.19
N TYR A 151 8.80 -14.12 -11.35
CA TYR A 151 10.15 -14.10 -10.78
C TYR A 151 10.46 -15.39 -10.02
N LYS A 152 11.75 -15.64 -9.75
CA LYS A 152 12.21 -16.76 -8.92
C LYS A 152 12.82 -16.28 -7.61
N LEU A 153 12.13 -16.57 -6.50
CA LEU A 153 12.68 -16.39 -5.16
C LEU A 153 13.56 -17.60 -4.84
N ARG A 154 14.84 -17.53 -5.19
CA ARG A 154 15.84 -18.54 -4.83
C ARG A 154 16.75 -18.07 -3.70
N ASP A 155 17.39 -19.03 -3.04
CA ASP A 155 18.50 -18.82 -2.11
C ASP A 155 18.11 -18.08 -0.82
N GLU A 156 18.91 -17.09 -0.42
CA GLU A 156 18.78 -16.34 0.83
C GLU A 156 17.44 -15.59 0.96
N PRO A 157 16.93 -14.85 -0.05
CA PRO A 157 15.63 -14.19 0.05
C PRO A 157 14.45 -15.13 0.36
N SER A 158 14.45 -16.37 -0.17
CA SER A 158 13.42 -17.35 0.14
C SER A 158 13.50 -17.83 1.59
N LEU A 159 14.71 -18.14 2.06
CA LEU A 159 14.94 -18.56 3.44
C LEU A 159 14.54 -17.47 4.44
N LEU A 160 14.86 -16.21 4.14
CA LEU A 160 14.47 -15.07 4.98
C LEU A 160 12.96 -14.86 4.97
N LEU A 161 12.28 -14.98 3.82
CA LEU A 161 10.83 -14.87 3.75
C LEU A 161 10.12 -15.96 4.56
N ASP A 162 10.63 -17.20 4.52
CA ASP A 162 10.09 -18.31 5.30
C ASP A 162 10.35 -18.12 6.80
N LYS A 163 11.54 -17.63 7.19
CA LYS A 163 11.82 -17.25 8.59
C LYS A 163 10.84 -16.18 9.08
N ILE A 164 10.58 -15.13 8.28
CA ILE A 164 9.61 -14.09 8.61
C ILE A 164 8.23 -14.72 8.83
N ARG A 165 7.79 -15.62 7.94
CA ARG A 165 6.50 -16.32 8.09
C ARG A 165 6.43 -17.10 9.40
N THR A 166 7.43 -17.93 9.69
CA THR A 166 7.47 -18.72 10.93
C THR A 166 7.45 -17.83 12.18
N SER A 167 8.24 -16.75 12.20
CA SER A 167 8.26 -15.79 13.31
C SER A 167 6.92 -15.05 13.49
N THR A 168 6.20 -14.78 12.40
CA THR A 168 4.87 -14.14 12.50
C THR A 168 3.80 -15.06 13.07
N VAL A 169 3.86 -16.37 12.78
CA VAL A 169 2.93 -17.36 13.33
C VAL A 169 3.16 -17.55 14.83
N ALA A 170 4.42 -17.56 15.28
CA ALA A 170 4.78 -17.67 16.70
C ALA A 170 4.39 -16.43 17.53
N SER A 171 4.17 -15.26 16.90
CA SER A 171 3.92 -13.97 17.57
C SER A 171 2.43 -13.60 17.68
N THR A 172 1.53 -14.56 17.46
CA THR A 172 0.07 -14.30 17.40
C THR A 172 -0.55 -13.92 18.76
N GLU A 173 0.21 -14.02 19.84
CA GLU A 173 -0.20 -13.59 21.18
C GLU A 173 0.36 -12.19 21.53
N ASN A 174 -0.45 -11.16 21.31
CA ASN A 174 -0.35 -9.80 21.86
C ASN A 174 0.98 -9.00 21.77
N SER A 175 0.99 -8.10 20.78
CA SER A 175 1.18 -6.64 20.94
C SER A 175 2.56 -5.96 20.88
N VAL A 176 3.68 -6.65 20.66
CA VAL A 176 4.93 -5.95 20.30
C VAL A 176 5.57 -6.65 19.11
N VAL A 177 5.78 -5.92 18.02
CA VAL A 177 6.63 -6.39 16.92
C VAL A 177 8.01 -6.64 17.52
N SER A 178 8.45 -7.90 17.52
CA SER A 178 9.79 -8.29 17.97
C SER A 178 10.86 -7.56 17.18
N GLU A 179 11.90 -7.09 17.86
CA GLU A 179 13.07 -6.48 17.19
C GLU A 179 13.73 -7.47 16.22
N ASP A 180 13.64 -8.77 16.48
CA ASP A 180 14.13 -9.81 15.58
C ASP A 180 13.33 -9.85 14.27
N LEU A 181 12.01 -9.67 14.34
CA LEU A 181 11.17 -9.61 13.14
C LEU A 181 11.48 -8.35 12.31
N GLU A 182 11.76 -7.22 12.97
CA GLU A 182 12.22 -6.00 12.28
C GLU A 182 13.55 -6.23 11.57
N ARG A 183 14.51 -6.88 12.24
CA ARG A 183 15.82 -7.21 11.65
C ARG A 183 15.68 -8.18 10.49
N LEU A 184 14.88 -9.24 10.64
CA LEU A 184 14.59 -10.19 9.55
C LEU A 184 13.97 -9.50 8.34
N CYS A 185 13.03 -8.57 8.54
CA CYS A 185 12.45 -7.79 7.44
C CYS A 185 13.46 -6.88 6.76
N ALA A 186 14.39 -6.28 7.52
CA ALA A 186 15.47 -5.46 6.95
C ALA A 186 16.46 -6.32 6.15
N GLN A 187 16.91 -7.45 6.70
CA GLN A 187 17.78 -8.43 6.04
C GLN A 187 17.14 -8.96 4.76
N PHE A 188 15.85 -9.29 4.81
CA PHE A 188 15.10 -9.70 3.63
C PHE A 188 15.16 -8.62 2.54
N TRP A 189 14.88 -7.36 2.89
CA TRP A 189 14.97 -6.25 1.93
C TRP A 189 16.38 -6.08 1.36
N THR A 190 17.39 -6.15 2.21
CA THR A 190 18.81 -6.07 1.82
C THR A 190 19.23 -7.23 0.91
N SER A 191 18.76 -8.46 1.17
CA SER A 191 19.03 -9.63 0.33
C SER A 191 18.44 -9.49 -1.08
N LEU A 192 17.32 -8.77 -1.22
CA LEU A 192 16.73 -8.47 -2.53
C LEU A 192 17.60 -7.50 -3.35
N LEU A 193 18.38 -6.63 -2.69
CA LEU A 193 19.25 -5.65 -3.32
C LEU A 193 20.61 -6.23 -3.74
N HIS A 194 21.13 -7.20 -2.98
CA HIS A 194 22.44 -7.82 -3.25
C HIS A 194 22.46 -8.73 -4.48
N ARG A 195 21.28 -9.14 -4.97
CA ARG A 195 21.21 -10.01 -6.13
C ARG A 195 21.69 -9.26 -7.38
N PRO A 196 22.68 -9.79 -8.12
CA PRO A 196 23.09 -9.20 -9.39
C PRO A 196 21.91 -9.22 -10.36
N LEU A 197 21.73 -8.11 -11.07
CA LEU A 197 20.83 -8.04 -12.21
C LEU A 197 21.48 -8.85 -13.34
N SER A 198 21.12 -10.13 -13.42
CA SER A 198 21.50 -11.00 -14.54
C SER A 198 20.78 -10.55 -15.82
N ASP A 199 21.17 -11.09 -16.98
CA ASP A 199 20.55 -10.78 -18.28
C ASP A 199 19.03 -11.05 -18.37
N ASP A 200 18.46 -11.74 -17.38
CA ASP A 200 17.02 -11.98 -17.26
C ASP A 200 16.46 -11.17 -16.08
N GLU A 201 16.05 -9.93 -16.36
CA GLU A 201 15.48 -8.99 -15.39
C GLU A 201 14.22 -9.55 -14.69
N TYR A 202 13.51 -10.47 -15.35
CA TYR A 202 12.33 -11.13 -14.81
C TYR A 202 12.67 -12.10 -13.67
N GLN A 203 13.95 -12.42 -13.44
CA GLN A 203 14.37 -13.27 -12.31
C GLN A 203 14.52 -12.50 -10.98
N SER A 204 14.39 -11.17 -10.99
CA SER A 204 14.51 -10.35 -9.78
C SER A 204 13.14 -10.10 -9.14
N PRO A 205 12.89 -10.62 -7.91
CA PRO A 205 11.66 -10.32 -7.17
C PRO A 205 11.46 -8.83 -6.93
N LEU A 206 12.58 -8.11 -6.73
CA LEU A 206 12.55 -6.67 -6.52
C LEU A 206 12.14 -5.92 -7.78
N LEU A 207 12.74 -6.23 -8.94
CA LEU A 207 12.37 -5.58 -10.20
C LEU A 207 10.93 -5.90 -10.58
N SER A 208 10.48 -7.14 -10.38
CA SER A 208 9.09 -7.54 -10.57
C SER A 208 8.15 -6.70 -9.70
N GLY A 209 8.47 -6.51 -8.42
CA GLY A 209 7.71 -5.64 -7.52
C GLY A 209 7.74 -4.16 -7.94
N VAL A 210 8.87 -3.66 -8.42
CA VAL A 210 9.02 -2.28 -8.93
C VAL A 210 8.17 -2.08 -10.20
N ALA A 211 8.15 -3.05 -11.10
CA ALA A 211 7.33 -3.03 -12.31
C ALA A 211 5.83 -2.95 -11.95
N VAL A 212 5.38 -3.73 -10.95
CA VAL A 212 4.00 -3.65 -10.46
C VAL A 212 3.67 -2.26 -9.90
N LEU A 213 4.61 -1.60 -9.23
CA LEU A 213 4.41 -0.22 -8.77
C LEU A 213 4.33 0.82 -9.91
N ALA A 214 4.84 0.48 -11.08
CA ALA A 214 4.80 1.35 -12.26
C ALA A 214 3.48 1.21 -13.03
N LEU A 215 2.67 0.19 -12.74
CA LEU A 215 1.34 0.04 -13.31
C LEU A 215 0.37 1.03 -12.68
N ARG A 216 -0.50 1.62 -13.50
CA ARG A 216 -1.55 2.52 -13.03
C ARG A 216 -2.75 1.73 -12.52
N ASP A 217 -3.45 2.32 -11.55
CA ASP A 217 -4.62 1.71 -10.89
C ASP A 217 -5.91 1.79 -11.76
N ASP A 218 -5.86 2.32 -12.99
CA ASP A 218 -7.04 2.48 -13.84
C ASP A 218 -7.56 1.16 -14.39
N HIS A 219 -8.87 0.95 -14.18
CA HIS A 219 -9.62 -0.28 -14.41
C HIS A 219 -9.73 -0.70 -15.89
N LEU A 220 -9.05 0.01 -16.79
CA LEU A 220 -9.14 -0.12 -18.24
C LEU A 220 -7.87 -0.70 -18.88
N GLY A 221 -7.06 -1.43 -18.11
CA GLY A 221 -5.78 -1.98 -18.56
C GLY A 221 -4.63 -1.00 -18.32
N GLY A 222 -4.66 -0.34 -17.16
CA GLY A 222 -3.81 0.77 -16.77
C GLY A 222 -2.39 0.64 -17.23
N GLY A 223 -2.04 1.44 -18.25
CA GLY A 223 -0.70 1.50 -18.78
C GLY A 223 0.30 1.95 -17.72
N TRP A 224 1.53 2.16 -18.15
CA TRP A 224 2.61 2.55 -17.25
C TRP A 224 2.43 4.00 -16.77
N HIS A 225 2.82 4.26 -15.53
CA HIS A 225 3.02 5.63 -15.05
C HIS A 225 4.02 6.36 -15.95
N SER A 226 3.77 7.64 -16.22
CA SER A 226 4.77 8.47 -16.89
C SER A 226 6.04 8.59 -16.05
N ALA A 227 7.18 8.81 -16.69
CA ALA A 227 8.46 8.96 -16.00
C ALA A 227 8.41 10.02 -14.89
N ALA A 228 7.70 11.14 -15.10
CA ALA A 228 7.53 12.20 -14.10
C ALA A 228 6.80 11.73 -12.83
N ASN A 229 5.84 10.82 -12.97
CA ASN A 229 5.05 10.29 -11.85
C ASN A 229 5.73 9.09 -11.17
N PHE A 230 6.54 8.34 -11.91
CA PHE A 230 7.25 7.18 -11.39
C PHE A 230 8.60 7.52 -10.74
N SER A 231 9.29 8.57 -11.21
CA SER A 231 10.59 8.99 -10.67
C SER A 231 10.59 9.27 -9.16
N PRO A 232 9.54 9.88 -8.57
CA PRO A 232 9.44 10.02 -7.12
C PRO A 232 9.32 8.69 -6.38
N ILE A 233 8.66 7.69 -6.97
CA ILE A 233 8.54 6.33 -6.40
C ILE A 233 9.90 5.66 -6.39
N LEU A 234 10.62 5.70 -7.52
CA LEU A 234 11.99 5.17 -7.60
C LEU A 234 12.93 5.87 -6.61
N SER A 235 12.85 7.20 -6.50
CA SER A 235 13.66 7.97 -5.55
C SER A 235 13.37 7.57 -4.10
N ALA A 236 12.10 7.31 -3.77
CA ALA A 236 11.69 6.82 -2.46
C ALA A 236 12.26 5.43 -2.15
N LEU A 237 12.23 4.52 -3.13
CA LEU A 237 12.78 3.18 -3.00
C LEU A 237 14.31 3.23 -2.82
N ILE A 238 15.02 3.96 -3.69
CA ILE A 238 16.49 4.12 -3.60
C ILE A 238 16.88 4.69 -2.25
N THR A 239 16.21 5.75 -1.80
CA THR A 239 16.51 6.38 -0.50
C THR A 239 16.28 5.41 0.64
N THR A 240 15.13 4.71 0.65
CA THR A 240 14.81 3.75 1.72
C THR A 240 15.76 2.56 1.73
N SER A 241 16.15 2.06 0.55
CA SER A 241 17.13 0.98 0.40
C SER A 241 18.50 1.36 0.93
N LYS A 242 19.02 2.55 0.60
CA LYS A 242 20.28 3.06 1.15
C LYS A 242 20.24 3.13 2.67
N MET A 243 19.15 3.65 3.21
CA MET A 243 18.97 3.74 4.65
C MET A 243 18.95 2.34 5.28
N LEU A 244 18.14 1.40 4.75
CA LEU A 244 18.03 0.04 5.28
C LEU A 244 19.35 -0.72 5.25
N PHE A 245 20.17 -0.52 4.21
CA PHE A 245 21.50 -1.09 4.13
C PHE A 245 22.40 -0.65 5.30
N LEU A 246 22.39 0.65 5.65
CA LEU A 246 23.15 1.18 6.81
C LEU A 246 22.68 0.64 8.17
N TYR A 247 21.49 0.03 8.24
CA TYR A 247 20.98 -0.55 9.47
C TYR A 247 21.33 -2.03 9.62
N ASP A 248 21.61 -2.71 8.51
CA ASP A 248 21.98 -4.14 8.49
C ASP A 248 23.47 -4.37 8.76
N THR A 249 24.32 -3.40 8.38
CA THR A 249 25.76 -3.33 8.69
C THR A 249 26.05 -2.90 10.12
#